data_AF-A0A151C4N4-F1
#
_entry.id   AF-A0A151C4N4-F1
#
_cell.length_a   1.000
_cell.length_b   1.000
_cell.length_c   1.000
_cell.angle_alpha   90.00
_cell.angle_beta   90.00
_cell.angle_gamma   90.00
#
_symmetry.space_group_name_H-M   'P 1'
#
loop_
_entity.id
_entity.type
_entity.pdbx_description
1 polymer ?
#
loop_
_entity_poly.entity_id
_entity_poly.type
_entity_poly.pdbx_seq_one_letter_code
_entity_poly.pdbx_strand_id
1 'polypeptide(L)'
;MVMPGMLAAGQTARLLDVPESFLPLLSEHHALPRPSADGSYDARMVRAAMARLPWLRRLGVPLCDRELARIDPRLTVPPFRGFEWASRRYCPLWECLDHAWRLAA
;
A
#
# COMPACT_ATOMS: atom_id res chain seq x y z
N MET A 1 -14.62 20.79 4.99
CA MET A 1 -15.70 20.02 5.64
C MET A 1 -15.71 18.64 4.96
N VAL A 2 -15.37 17.56 5.66
CA VAL A 2 -15.34 16.21 5.06
C VAL A 2 -16.78 15.71 4.99
N MET A 3 -17.26 15.37 3.79
CA MET A 3 -18.61 14.82 3.62
C MET A 3 -18.77 13.50 4.40
N PRO A 4 -19.93 13.25 5.03
CA PRO A 4 -20.16 11.99 5.71
C PRO A 4 -20.00 10.82 4.73
N GLY A 5 -19.07 9.92 5.04
CA GLY A 5 -18.72 8.78 4.17
C GLY A 5 -17.41 8.95 3.37
N MET A 6 -16.81 10.14 3.38
CA MET A 6 -15.49 10.38 2.79
C MET A 6 -14.39 10.27 3.85
N LEU A 7 -13.24 9.76 3.44
CA LEU A 7 -11.99 9.73 4.21
C LEU A 7 -11.02 10.73 3.58
N ALA A 8 -10.45 11.61 4.39
CA ALA A 8 -9.33 12.43 3.94
C ALA A 8 -8.13 11.54 3.55
N ALA A 9 -7.21 12.05 2.73
CA ALA A 9 -5.99 11.34 2.36
C ALA A 9 -5.25 10.79 3.58
N GLY A 10 -4.99 11.62 4.60
CA GLY A 10 -4.36 11.17 5.85
C GLY A 10 -5.11 10.11 6.63
N GLN A 11 -6.45 10.11 6.59
CA GLN A 11 -7.25 9.05 7.23
C GLN A 11 -7.13 7.72 6.46
N THR A 12 -7.12 7.80 5.13
CA THR A 12 -6.96 6.64 4.25
C THR A 12 -5.56 6.04 4.37
N ALA A 13 -4.53 6.89 4.42
CA ALA A 13 -3.13 6.49 4.61
C ALA A 13 -2.93 5.77 5.93
N ARG A 14 -3.47 6.31 7.04
CA ARG A 14 -3.44 5.65 8.36
C ARG A 14 -4.20 4.32 8.38
N LEU A 15 -5.34 4.24 7.70
CA LEU A 15 -6.12 3.00 7.61
C LEU A 15 -5.34 1.87 6.92
N LEU A 16 -4.50 2.23 5.95
CA LEU A 16 -3.68 1.31 5.17
C LEU A 16 -2.26 1.16 5.70
N ASP A 17 -1.89 1.89 6.75
CA ASP A 17 -0.55 1.93 7.33
C ASP A 17 0.55 2.27 6.30
N VAL A 18 0.31 3.33 5.52
CA VAL A 18 1.21 3.84 4.47
C VAL A 18 1.35 5.36 4.55
N PRO A 19 2.40 5.96 3.94
CA PRO A 19 2.47 7.40 3.77
C PRO A 19 1.40 7.91 2.78
N GLU A 20 0.91 9.13 2.98
CA GLU A 20 -0.10 9.77 2.11
C GLU A 20 0.35 9.87 0.64
N SER A 21 1.64 10.06 0.42
CA SER A 21 2.26 10.14 -0.91
C SER A 21 2.16 8.84 -1.72
N PHE A 22 1.86 7.71 -1.08
CA PHE A 22 1.72 6.41 -1.75
C PHE A 22 0.28 6.13 -2.24
N LEU A 23 -0.71 6.88 -1.74
CA LEU A 23 -2.11 6.69 -2.15
C LEU A 23 -2.39 6.94 -3.64
N PRO A 24 -1.76 7.95 -4.30
CA PRO A 24 -1.91 8.13 -5.75
C PRO A 24 -1.43 6.90 -6.52
N LEU A 25 -0.28 6.33 -6.13
CA LEU A 25 0.28 5.14 -6.77
C LEU A 25 -0.65 3.92 -6.62
N LEU A 26 -1.26 3.73 -5.46
CA LEU A 26 -2.29 2.70 -5.27
C LEU A 26 -3.51 2.88 -6.18
N SER A 27 -3.86 4.13 -6.48
CA SER A 27 -4.99 4.46 -7.37
C SER A 27 -4.62 4.25 -8.84
N GLU A 28 -3.40 4.60 -9.24
CA GLU A 28 -2.83 4.37 -10.57
C GLU A 28 -2.77 2.88 -10.91
N HIS A 29 -2.37 2.05 -9.94
CA HIS A 29 -2.33 0.59 -10.08
C HIS A 29 -3.68 -0.11 -9.82
N HIS A 30 -4.80 0.63 -9.77
CA HIS A 30 -6.16 0.11 -9.57
C HIS A 30 -6.38 -0.71 -8.28
N ALA A 31 -5.50 -0.55 -7.29
CA ALA A 31 -5.63 -1.17 -5.98
C ALA A 31 -6.64 -0.40 -5.11
N LEU A 32 -6.69 0.93 -5.25
CA LEU A 32 -7.68 1.81 -4.65
C LEU A 32 -8.54 2.51 -5.71
N PRO A 33 -9.75 2.98 -5.36
CA PRO A 33 -10.50 3.88 -6.22
C PRO A 33 -9.76 5.21 -6.40
N ARG A 34 -9.99 5.89 -7.53
CA ARG A 34 -9.45 7.24 -7.73
C ARG A 34 -9.98 8.19 -6.66
N PRO A 35 -9.14 9.09 -6.12
CA PRO A 35 -9.60 10.10 -5.19
C PRO A 35 -10.59 11.06 -5.87
N SER A 36 -11.45 11.64 -5.06
CA SER A 36 -12.30 12.78 -5.41
C SER A 36 -11.43 14.03 -5.72
N ALA A 37 -12.03 15.07 -6.29
CA ALA A 37 -11.34 16.30 -6.69
C ALA A 37 -10.62 17.02 -5.53
N ASP A 38 -11.07 16.78 -4.30
CA ASP A 38 -10.49 17.29 -3.05
C ASP A 38 -9.44 16.36 -2.42
N GLY A 39 -9.06 15.27 -3.10
CA GLY A 39 -8.10 14.28 -2.59
C GLY A 39 -8.68 13.31 -1.56
N SER A 40 -10.00 13.35 -1.33
CA SER A 40 -10.70 12.43 -0.42
C SER A 40 -11.07 11.11 -1.10
N TYR A 41 -11.27 10.06 -0.31
CA TYR A 41 -11.64 8.73 -0.77
C TYR A 41 -12.99 8.31 -0.19
N ASP A 42 -13.84 7.66 -0.98
CA ASP A 42 -15.08 7.08 -0.46
C ASP A 42 -14.75 5.88 0.47
N ALA A 43 -15.15 5.99 1.74
CA ALA A 43 -14.87 4.98 2.76
C ALA A 43 -15.44 3.60 2.40
N ARG A 44 -16.59 3.53 1.74
CA ARG A 44 -17.22 2.27 1.32
C ARG A 44 -16.41 1.61 0.22
N MET A 45 -15.94 2.40 -0.75
CA MET A 45 -15.11 1.89 -1.83
C MET A 45 -13.75 1.43 -1.33
N VAL A 46 -13.12 2.18 -0.40
CA VAL A 46 -11.86 1.78 0.23
C VAL A 46 -12.04 0.47 1.00
N ARG A 47 -13.11 0.34 1.80
CA ARG A 47 -13.41 -0.92 2.51
C ARG A 47 -13.68 -2.09 1.57
N ALA A 48 -14.39 -1.85 0.47
CA ALA A 48 -14.63 -2.87 -0.56
C ALA A 48 -13.32 -3.30 -1.25
N ALA A 49 -12.42 -2.36 -1.54
CA ALA A 49 -11.08 -2.67 -2.06
C ALA A 49 -10.28 -3.50 -1.06
N MET A 50 -10.29 -3.15 0.23
CA MET A 50 -9.63 -3.93 1.30
C MET A 50 -10.23 -5.33 1.50
N ALA A 51 -11.52 -5.51 1.20
CA ALA A 51 -12.16 -6.82 1.24
C ALA A 51 -11.76 -7.67 0.02
N ARG A 52 -11.66 -7.04 -1.17
CA ARG A 52 -11.23 -7.69 -2.42
C ARG A 52 -9.74 -8.05 -2.42
N LEU A 53 -8.90 -7.19 -1.82
CA LEU A 53 -7.45 -7.32 -1.79
C LEU A 53 -6.97 -7.34 -0.32
N PRO A 54 -6.99 -8.50 0.35
CA PRO A 54 -6.63 -8.60 1.77
C PRO A 54 -5.22 -8.12 2.11
N TRP A 55 -4.30 -8.17 1.14
CA TRP A 55 -2.93 -7.69 1.29
C TRP A 55 -2.84 -6.17 1.50
N LEU A 56 -3.88 -5.39 1.15
CA LEU A 56 -3.94 -3.95 1.45
C LEU A 56 -3.86 -3.65 2.96
N ARG A 57 -4.34 -4.57 3.81
CA ARG A 57 -4.25 -4.46 5.28
C ARG A 57 -2.85 -4.75 5.81
N ARG A 58 -1.97 -5.27 4.97
CA ARG A 58 -0.60 -5.70 5.32
C ARG A 58 0.46 -4.78 4.72
N LEU A 59 0.05 -3.64 4.16
CA LEU A 59 0.97 -2.71 3.49
C LEU A 59 2.08 -2.21 4.40
N GLY A 60 1.77 -1.85 5.65
CA GLY A 60 2.78 -1.47 6.65
C GLY A 60 3.50 -2.64 7.32
N VAL A 61 3.07 -3.88 7.10
CA VAL A 61 3.68 -5.05 7.73
C VAL A 61 5.03 -5.34 7.07
N PRO A 62 6.12 -5.45 7.85
CA PRO A 62 7.42 -5.83 7.33
C PRO A 62 7.40 -7.31 6.90
N LEU A 63 7.72 -7.57 5.63
CA LEU A 63 7.74 -8.91 5.04
C LEU A 63 9.13 -9.24 4.50
N CYS A 64 9.51 -10.51 4.54
CA CYS A 64 10.71 -11.01 3.87
C CYS A 64 10.42 -11.48 2.44
N ASP A 65 11.45 -11.71 1.63
CA ASP A 65 11.31 -12.17 0.24
C ASP A 65 10.40 -13.40 0.09
N ARG A 66 10.48 -14.35 1.04
CA ARG A 66 9.64 -15.55 1.03
C ARG A 66 8.15 -15.22 1.20
N GLU A 67 7.82 -14.22 2.00
CA GLU A 67 6.45 -13.79 2.23
C GLU A 67 5.93 -12.92 1.09
N LEU A 68 6.79 -12.04 0.55
CA LEU A 68 6.51 -11.25 -0.65
C LEU A 68 6.19 -12.15 -1.84
N ALA A 69 6.97 -13.22 -2.05
CA ALA A 69 6.77 -14.18 -3.12
C ALA A 69 5.42 -14.92 -3.06
N ARG A 70 4.76 -14.97 -1.89
CA ARG A 70 3.39 -15.52 -1.75
C ARG A 70 2.32 -14.55 -2.21
N ILE A 71 2.63 -13.25 -2.24
CA ILE A 71 1.73 -12.20 -2.73
C ILE A 71 1.94 -12.04 -4.23
N ASP A 72 3.18 -11.79 -4.64
CA ASP A 72 3.60 -11.71 -6.03
C ASP A 72 5.07 -12.16 -6.14
N PRO A 73 5.38 -13.19 -6.94
CA PRO A 73 6.74 -13.71 -7.09
C PRO A 73 7.74 -12.71 -7.70
N ARG A 74 7.26 -11.61 -8.27
CA ARG A 74 8.11 -10.54 -8.83
C ARG A 74 8.57 -9.54 -7.77
N LEU A 75 7.95 -9.55 -6.59
CA LEU A 75 8.33 -8.65 -5.50
C LEU A 75 9.53 -9.20 -4.75
N THR A 76 10.52 -8.35 -4.57
CA THR A 76 11.71 -8.61 -3.77
C THR A 76 11.93 -7.45 -2.81
N VAL A 77 12.62 -7.71 -1.71
CA VAL A 77 13.03 -6.66 -0.78
C VAL A 77 14.12 -5.82 -1.44
N PRO A 78 13.97 -4.48 -1.54
CA PRO A 78 14.99 -3.64 -2.17
C PRO A 78 16.32 -3.68 -1.40
N PRO A 79 17.48 -3.75 -2.07
CA PRO A 79 18.80 -3.90 -1.43
C PRO A 79 19.24 -2.69 -0.60
N PHE A 80 18.53 -1.56 -0.68
CA PHE A 80 18.80 -0.33 0.07
C PHE A 80 17.71 0.05 1.09
N ARG A 81 16.65 -0.77 1.24
CA ARG A 81 15.53 -0.50 2.17
C ARG A 81 15.29 -1.63 3.17
N GLY A 82 14.56 -1.34 4.25
CA GLY A 82 14.23 -2.31 5.29
C GLY A 82 15.35 -2.55 6.30
N PHE A 83 15.19 -3.60 7.11
CA PHE A 83 16.13 -4.01 8.15
C PHE A 83 16.41 -5.51 8.10
N GLU A 84 17.50 -5.95 8.71
CA GLU A 84 17.85 -7.37 8.81
C GLU A 84 17.50 -7.91 10.19
N TRP A 85 16.87 -9.09 10.22
CA TRP A 85 16.59 -9.83 11.44
C TRP A 85 16.67 -11.34 11.18
N ALA A 86 17.38 -12.07 12.04
CA ALA A 86 17.58 -13.51 11.90
C ALA A 86 18.11 -13.92 10.51
N SER A 87 19.10 -13.18 10.01
CA SER A 87 19.72 -13.38 8.68
C SER A 87 18.74 -13.28 7.50
N ARG A 88 17.62 -12.58 7.69
CA ARG A 88 16.63 -12.27 6.64
C ARG A 88 16.38 -10.78 6.60
N ARG A 89 16.11 -10.28 5.41
CA ARG A 89 15.74 -8.88 5.20
C ARG A 89 14.23 -8.72 5.26
N TYR A 90 13.78 -7.70 5.95
CA TYR A 90 12.37 -7.35 6.08
C TYR A 90 12.15 -5.90 5.66
N CYS A 91 11.10 -5.66 4.90
CA CYS A 91 10.73 -4.33 4.45
C CYS A 91 9.19 -4.24 4.40
N PRO A 92 8.60 -3.10 4.78
CA PRO A 92 7.15 -2.91 4.65
C PRO A 92 6.70 -3.18 3.22
N LEU A 93 5.60 -3.90 3.05
CA LEU A 93 5.07 -4.26 1.73
C LEU A 93 4.87 -3.04 0.83
N TRP A 94 4.43 -1.90 1.37
CA TRP A 94 4.26 -0.67 0.58
C TRP A 94 5.58 -0.16 -0.02
N GLU A 95 6.71 -0.31 0.67
CA GLU A 95 8.02 0.10 0.15
C GLU A 95 8.49 -0.83 -0.96
N CYS A 96 8.24 -2.14 -0.81
CA CYS A 96 8.53 -3.12 -1.85
C CYS A 96 7.71 -2.84 -3.12
N LEU A 97 6.42 -2.52 -2.95
CA LEU A 97 5.53 -2.15 -4.05
C LEU A 97 5.92 -0.83 -4.70
N ASP A 98 6.24 0.21 -3.91
CA ASP A 98 6.71 1.51 -4.41
C ASP A 98 7.96 1.33 -5.29
N HIS A 99 8.92 0.52 -4.83
CA HIS A 99 10.11 0.23 -5.61
C HIS A 99 9.81 -0.54 -6.89
N ALA A 100 9.01 -1.62 -6.81
CA ALA A 100 8.68 -2.45 -7.95
C ALA A 100 7.88 -1.70 -9.02
N TRP A 101 6.93 -0.87 -8.60
CA TRP A 101 6.10 -0.08 -9.52
C TRP A 101 6.86 1.08 -10.16
N ARG A 102 7.78 1.73 -9.43
CA ARG A 102 8.68 2.74 -10.01
C ARG A 102 9.67 2.16 -11.01
N LEU A 103 10.07 0.89 -10.87
CA LEU A 103 10.90 0.21 -11.86
C LEU A 103 10.13 -0.19 -13.13
N ALA A 104 8.79 -0.32 -13.03
CA ALA A 104 7.93 -0.72 -14.12
C ALA A 104 7.35 0.47 -14.92
N ALA A 105 7.55 1.71 -14.44
CA ALA A 105 7.16 2.96 -15.09
C ALA A 105 8.31 3.52 -15.94
#